data_AF-A0A921GMD0-F1
#
_entry.id   AF-A0A921GMD0-F1
#
_cell.length_a   1.000
_cell.length_b   1.000
_cell.length_c   1.000
_cell.angle_alpha   90.00
_cell.angle_beta   90.00
_cell.angle_gamma   90.00
#
_symmetry.space_group_name_H-M   'P 1'
#
loop_
_entity.id
_entity.type
_entity.pdbx_description
1 polymer ?
#
loop_
_entity_poly.entity_id
_entity_poly.type
_entity_poly.pdbx_seq_one_letter_code
_entity_poly.pdbx_strand_id
1 'polypeptide(L)' 'GGSVNLDNAADLLGIEHVTGLFVGRTAWKLEGYLELLRIAEAHATS' A
#
# COMPACT_ATOMS: atom_id res chain seq x y z
N GLY A 1 -1.42 8.81 -8.88
CA GLY A 1 -0.22 8.35 -8.15
C GLY A 1 0.38 9.47 -7.34
N GLY A 2 -0.29 9.86 -6.26
CA GLY A 2 0.34 10.68 -5.22
C GLY A 2 1.35 9.86 -4.43
N SER A 3 2.10 10.49 -3.52
CA SER A 3 3.06 9.76 -2.68
C SER A 3 2.34 8.72 -1.82
N VAL A 4 2.44 7.45 -2.19
CA VAL A 4 1.95 6.32 -1.38
C VAL A 4 2.84 6.16 -0.15
N ASN A 5 2.24 6.15 1.02
CA ASN A 5 2.89 5.93 2.31
C ASN A 5 2.01 5.01 3.19
N LEU A 6 2.49 4.70 4.39
CA LEU A 6 1.78 3.78 5.29
C LEU A 6 0.45 4.34 5.79
N ASP A 7 0.33 5.67 5.85
CA ASP A 7 -0.88 6.34 6.34
C ASP A 7 -2.03 6.31 5.33
N ASN A 8 -1.74 6.13 4.04
CA ASN A 8 -2.74 6.19 2.97
C ASN A 8 -2.89 4.91 2.13
N ALA A 9 -2.00 3.93 2.29
CA ALA A 9 -2.01 2.74 1.45
C ALA A 9 -3.32 1.93 1.56
N ALA A 10 -3.86 1.77 2.77
CA ALA A 10 -5.10 1.02 2.99
C ALA A 10 -6.30 1.70 2.32
N ASP A 11 -6.45 3.00 2.52
CA ASP A 11 -7.54 3.78 1.93
C ASP A 11 -7.48 3.79 0.40
N LEU A 12 -6.27 3.89 -0.15
CA LEU A 12 -6.07 3.89 -1.61
C LEU A 12 -6.42 2.52 -2.23
N LEU A 13 -6.11 1.41 -1.54
CA LEU A 13 -6.52 0.08 -1.97
C LEU A 13 -8.04 -0.12 -1.90
N GLY A 14 -8.73 0.55 -0.97
CA GLY A 14 -10.18 0.49 -0.83
C GLY A 14 -10.99 1.18 -1.94
N ILE A 15 -10.34 1.89 -2.87
CA ILE A 15 -11.02 2.57 -3.97
C ILE A 15 -11.47 1.55 -5.01
N GLU A 16 -12.74 1.63 -5.45
CA GLU A 16 -13.29 0.77 -6.49
C GLU A 16 -12.41 0.78 -7.75
N HIS A 17 -12.13 -0.42 -8.28
CA HIS A 17 -11.25 -0.67 -9.43
C HIS A 17 -9.75 -0.38 -9.24
N VAL A 18 -9.29 0.03 -8.04
CA VAL A 18 -7.86 0.03 -7.73
C VAL A 18 -7.43 -1.39 -7.39
N THR A 19 -6.47 -1.92 -8.15
CA THR A 19 -6.00 -3.31 -8.00
C THR A 19 -4.60 -3.41 -7.37
N GLY A 20 -4.00 -2.27 -7.01
CA GLY A 20 -2.67 -2.22 -6.42
C GLY A 20 -2.13 -0.81 -6.34
N LEU A 21 -0.95 -0.68 -5.72
CA LEU A 21 -0.28 0.59 -5.47
C LEU A 21 1.09 0.64 -6.14
N PHE A 22 1.43 1.77 -6.75
CA PHE A 22 2.79 2.06 -7.17
C PHE A 22 3.51 2.86 -6.07
N VAL A 23 4.56 2.28 -5.48
CA VAL A 23 5.16 2.80 -4.26
C VAL A 23 6.62 3.21 -4.47
N GLY A 24 6.96 4.44 -4.04
CA GLY A 24 8.30 5.02 -4.16
C GLY A 24 9.09 4.93 -2.84
N ARG A 25 9.43 6.10 -2.27
CA ARG A 25 10.33 6.22 -1.09
C ARG A 25 9.96 5.35 0.10
N THR A 26 8.67 5.11 0.33
CA THR A 26 8.19 4.26 1.43
C THR A 26 8.72 2.83 1.35
N ALA A 27 8.98 2.33 0.13
CA ALA A 27 9.51 0.99 -0.11
C ALA A 27 11.05 0.90 -0.05
N TRP A 28 11.78 2.01 0.11
CA TRP A 28 13.26 1.99 0.15
C TRP A 28 13.83 1.43 1.46
N LYS A 29 13.03 1.47 2.53
CA LYS A 29 13.37 0.81 3.80
C LYS A 29 12.63 -0.51 3.88
N LEU A 30 13.32 -1.56 4.32
CA LEU A 30 12.76 -2.90 4.42
C LEU A 30 11.48 -2.91 5.25
N GLU A 31 11.48 -2.22 6.38
CA GLU A 31 10.32 -2.13 7.29
C GLU A 31 9.12 -1.51 6.59
N GLY A 32 9.33 -0.44 5.82
CA GLY A 32 8.28 0.20 5.04
C GLY A 32 7.74 -0.69 3.93
N TYR A 33 8.61 -1.44 3.24
CA TYR A 33 8.19 -2.39 2.22
C TYR A 33 7.37 -3.56 2.81
N LEU A 34 7.83 -4.14 3.91
CA LEU A 34 7.10 -5.24 4.58
C LEU A 34 5.73 -4.79 5.09
N GLU A 35 5.61 -3.57 5.60
CA GLU A 35 4.33 -3.05 6.07
C GLU A 35 3.34 -2.83 4.92
N LEU A 36 3.81 -2.33 3.77
CA LEU A 36 2.99 -2.23 2.57
C LEU A 36 2.45 -3.59 2.09
N LEU A 37 3.26 -4.65 2.21
CA LEU A 37 2.81 -6.01 1.87
C LEU A 37 1.74 -6.51 2.84
N ARG A 38 1.87 -6.25 4.14
CA ARG A 38 0.84 -6.61 5.13
C ARG A 38 -0.49 -5.90 4.86
N ILE A 39 -0.43 -4.61 4.53
CA ILE A 39 -1.61 -3.83 4.16
C ILE A 39 -2.29 -4.43 2.92
N ALA A 40 -1.51 -4.77 1.89
CA ALA A 40 -2.04 -5.38 0.67
C ALA A 40 -2.63 -6.78 0.90
N GLU A 41 -1.98 -7.61 1.72
CA GLU A 41 -2.47 -8.94 2.12
C GLU A 41 -3.82 -8.81 2.86
N ALA A 42 -3.89 -7.94 3.87
CA ALA A 42 -5.11 -7.73 4.65
C ALA A 42 -6.28 -7.30 3.75
N HIS A 43 -6.02 -6.40 2.79
CA HIS A 43 -7.02 -5.97 1.82
C HIS A 43 -7.48 -7.11 0.90
N ALA A 44 -6.57 -7.94 0.39
CA ALA A 44 -6.90 -9.05 -0.51
C ALA A 44 -7.74 -10.15 0.16
N THR A 45 -7.68 -10.26 1.49
CA THR A 45 -8.44 -11.24 2.28
C THR A 45 -9.77 -10.72 2.84
N SER A 46 -10.09 -9.43 2.62
CA SER A 46 -11.32 -8.78 3.08
C SER A 46 -12.45 -8.91 2.05
#